data_AF-A0A2V7F3C0-F1
#
_entry.id   AF-A0A2V7F3C0-F1
#
_cell.length_a   1.000
_cell.length_b   1.000
_cell.length_c   1.000
_cell.angle_alpha   90.00
_cell.angle_beta   90.00
_cell.angle_gamma   90.00
#
_symmetry.space_group_name_H-M   'P 1'
#
loop_
_entity.id
_entity.type
_entity.pdbx_description
1 polymer ?
#
loop_
_entity_poly.entity_id
_entity_poly.type
_entity_poly.pdbx_seq_one_letter_code
_entity_poly.pdbx_strand_id
1 'polypeptide(L)'
;MIVIVWTAVVPAHGAQASQERVLDGFDDIAPWAAIGSDDVQASVHHAHGVHGPALRLDFDFAGTAGYAIARRELPLVLPENYEISFWIRADAAVNTFQLKLVDASGDNVWWFNRPNIELPPAWQLVRIKKRHIH
;
A
#
# COMPACT_ATOMS: atom_id res chain seq x y z
N MET A 1 -25.76 -58.48 14.37
CA MET A 1 -26.11 -57.06 14.24
C MET A 1 -24.89 -56.34 13.71
N ILE A 2 -24.97 -55.77 12.50
CA ILE A 2 -23.85 -55.08 11.84
C ILE A 2 -24.09 -53.57 12.03
N VAL A 3 -23.10 -52.86 12.56
CA VAL A 3 -23.11 -51.39 12.60
C VAL A 3 -21.98 -50.91 11.71
N ILE A 4 -22.32 -50.20 10.65
CA ILE A 4 -21.39 -49.47 9.79
C ILE A 4 -21.45 -48.01 10.23
N VAL A 5 -20.35 -47.47 10.72
CA VAL A 5 -20.21 -46.04 11.01
C VAL A 5 -19.53 -45.39 9.81
N TRP A 6 -20.24 -44.49 9.14
CA TRP A 6 -19.65 -43.56 8.17
C TRP A 6 -18.97 -42.44 8.96
N THR A 7 -17.64 -42.37 8.93
CA THR A 7 -16.95 -41.13 9.28
C THR A 7 -16.93 -40.26 8.03
N ALA A 8 -17.77 -39.22 8.03
CA ALA A 8 -17.56 -38.11 7.11
C ALA A 8 -16.33 -37.34 7.61
N VAL A 9 -15.21 -37.43 6.90
CA VAL A 9 -14.15 -36.45 7.01
C VAL A 9 -14.66 -35.19 6.33
N VAL A 10 -15.13 -34.22 7.13
CA VAL A 10 -15.25 -32.86 6.64
C VAL A 10 -13.82 -32.41 6.37
N PRO A 11 -13.44 -32.02 5.14
CA PRO A 11 -12.21 -31.29 4.98
C PRO A 11 -12.43 -29.98 5.76
N ALA A 12 -11.73 -29.84 6.88
CA ALA A 12 -11.45 -28.54 7.42
C ALA A 12 -10.83 -27.77 6.26
N HIS A 13 -11.60 -26.86 5.65
CA HIS A 13 -11.04 -25.85 4.78
C HIS A 13 -10.07 -25.10 5.68
N GLY A 14 -8.80 -25.47 5.59
CA GLY A 14 -7.76 -24.93 6.43
C GLY A 14 -7.88 -23.42 6.37
N ALA A 15 -7.99 -22.79 7.54
CA ALA A 15 -7.75 -21.37 7.65
C ALA A 15 -6.37 -21.13 7.05
N GLN A 16 -6.33 -20.59 5.83
CA GLN A 16 -5.08 -20.29 5.16
C GLN A 16 -4.38 -19.24 6.01
N ALA A 17 -3.35 -19.65 6.75
CA ALA A 17 -2.58 -18.75 7.57
C ALA A 17 -2.10 -17.58 6.69
N SER A 18 -2.48 -16.36 7.06
CA SER A 18 -2.05 -15.16 6.37
C SER A 18 -0.53 -15.05 6.51
N GLN A 19 0.21 -15.41 5.46
CA GLN A 19 1.65 -15.17 5.41
C GLN A 19 1.88 -13.68 5.18
N GLU A 20 2.43 -13.01 6.19
CA GLU A 20 2.94 -11.67 6.04
C GLU A 20 4.15 -11.69 5.10
N ARG A 21 4.10 -10.88 4.04
CA ARG A 21 5.21 -10.70 3.10
C ARG A 21 5.58 -9.22 3.09
N VAL A 22 6.84 -8.93 3.41
CA VAL A 22 7.41 -7.59 3.23
C VAL A 22 7.48 -7.30 1.74
N LEU A 23 6.80 -6.22 1.32
CA LEU A 23 6.82 -5.75 -0.07
C LEU A 23 8.02 -4.84 -0.34
N ASP A 24 8.39 -4.02 0.66
CA ASP A 24 9.53 -3.13 0.62
C ASP A 24 9.96 -2.74 2.05
N GLY A 25 11.25 -2.87 2.35
CA GLY A 25 11.86 -2.42 3.61
C GLY A 25 12.52 -1.05 3.52
N PHE A 26 12.62 -0.48 2.30
CA PHE A 26 13.26 0.80 2.00
C PHE A 26 14.77 0.87 2.29
N ASP A 27 15.46 -0.27 2.35
CA ASP A 27 16.92 -0.33 2.44
C ASP A 27 17.61 0.31 1.22
N ASP A 28 17.00 0.16 0.04
CA ASP A 28 17.34 0.85 -1.19
C ASP A 28 16.08 1.48 -1.79
N ILE A 29 16.11 2.80 -1.99
CA ILE A 29 14.99 3.53 -2.60
C ILE A 29 15.22 3.88 -4.07
N ALA A 30 16.36 3.50 -4.66
CA ALA A 30 16.64 3.77 -6.08
C ALA A 30 15.55 3.28 -7.04
N PRO A 31 14.81 2.18 -6.77
CA PRO A 31 13.69 1.76 -7.61
C PRO A 31 12.44 2.68 -7.55
N TRP A 32 12.39 3.63 -6.62
CA TRP A 32 11.30 4.59 -6.49
C TRP A 32 11.58 5.85 -7.31
N ALA A 33 10.62 6.21 -8.15
CA ALA A 33 10.57 7.47 -8.86
C ALA A 33 9.59 8.43 -8.16
N ALA A 34 9.99 9.69 -8.04
CA ALA A 34 9.08 10.79 -7.70
C ALA A 34 8.47 11.36 -8.98
N ILE A 35 7.15 11.54 -8.99
CA ILE A 35 6.40 12.04 -10.15
C ILE A 35 5.45 13.13 -9.66
N GLY A 36 5.58 14.33 -10.21
CA GLY A 36 4.65 15.44 -10.02
C GLY A 36 3.81 15.69 -11.27
N SER A 37 2.61 16.26 -11.11
CA SER A 37 1.92 16.93 -12.23
C SER A 37 2.63 18.24 -12.61
N ASP A 38 2.16 18.92 -13.67
CA ASP A 38 2.68 20.22 -14.08
C ASP A 38 2.79 21.18 -12.90
N ASP A 39 3.93 21.87 -12.80
CA ASP A 39 4.30 22.81 -11.74
C ASP A 39 4.37 22.25 -10.30
N VAL A 40 4.18 20.94 -10.10
CA VAL A 40 4.36 20.27 -8.80
C VAL A 40 5.76 19.68 -8.69
N GLN A 41 6.52 20.10 -7.70
CA GLN A 41 7.82 19.50 -7.39
C GLN A 41 7.61 18.27 -6.52
N ALA A 42 8.31 17.17 -6.83
CA ALA A 42 8.29 15.94 -6.04
C ALA A 42 9.69 15.32 -5.99
N SER A 43 10.10 14.82 -4.83
CA SER A 43 11.36 14.07 -4.67
C SER A 43 11.23 12.99 -3.60
N VAL A 44 11.98 11.90 -3.75
CA VAL A 44 12.03 10.81 -2.77
C VAL A 44 13.38 10.78 -2.06
N HIS A 45 13.36 10.53 -0.76
CA HIS A 45 14.54 10.51 0.10
C HIS A 45 14.46 9.36 1.10
N HIS A 46 15.63 8.94 1.60
CA HIS A 46 15.67 8.04 2.75
C HIS A 46 15.21 8.79 4.01
N ALA A 47 14.55 8.06 4.89
CA ALA A 47 14.15 8.53 6.21
C ALA A 47 14.23 7.40 7.24
N HIS A 48 14.03 7.76 8.50
CA HIS A 48 13.89 6.79 9.59
C HIS A 48 12.42 6.45 9.81
N GLY A 49 12.08 5.17 9.63
CA GLY A 49 10.78 4.57 9.90
C GLY A 49 10.63 4.04 11.33
N VAL A 50 9.52 3.35 11.58
CA VAL A 50 9.22 2.71 12.87
C VAL A 50 10.16 1.53 13.14
N HIS A 51 10.52 0.79 12.08
CA HIS A 51 11.33 -0.44 12.16
C HIS A 51 12.47 -0.42 11.13
N GLY A 52 13.30 0.62 11.16
CA GLY A 52 14.43 0.76 10.23
C GLY A 52 14.23 1.88 9.21
N PRO A 53 14.74 1.74 7.97
CA PRO A 53 14.58 2.73 6.92
C PRO A 53 13.12 2.98 6.52
N ALA A 54 12.88 4.13 5.90
CA ALA A 54 11.61 4.51 5.29
C ALA A 54 11.85 5.37 4.03
N LEU A 55 10.83 5.44 3.18
CA LEU A 55 10.76 6.40 2.08
C LEU A 55 10.05 7.69 2.54
N ARG A 56 10.66 8.84 2.28
CA ARG A 56 10.01 10.16 2.40
C ARG A 56 9.73 10.70 1.01
N LEU A 57 8.49 11.12 0.76
CA LEU A 57 8.12 11.90 -0.40
C LEU A 57 8.01 13.37 0.02
N ASP A 58 8.92 14.20 -0.49
CA ASP A 58 8.80 15.65 -0.38
C ASP A 58 8.05 16.17 -1.60
N PHE A 59 7.12 17.10 -1.38
CA PHE A 59 6.35 17.72 -2.44
C PHE A 59 6.10 19.20 -2.19
N ASP A 60 6.01 19.97 -3.27
CA ASP A 60 5.56 21.36 -3.25
C ASP A 60 4.58 21.58 -4.41
N PHE A 61 3.35 21.93 -4.05
CA PHE A 61 2.28 22.21 -5.02
C PHE A 61 2.33 23.65 -5.55
N ALA A 62 3.18 24.53 -5.01
CA ALA A 62 3.29 25.94 -5.43
C ALA A 62 1.94 26.70 -5.50
N GLY A 63 0.94 26.27 -4.71
CA GLY A 63 -0.41 26.83 -4.70
C GLY A 63 -1.32 26.39 -5.87
N THR A 64 -0.88 25.45 -6.71
CA THR A 64 -1.68 24.89 -7.80
C THR A 64 -2.38 23.59 -7.37
N ALA A 65 -3.38 23.17 -8.15
CA ALA A 65 -3.94 21.83 -8.03
C ALA A 65 -3.03 20.84 -8.77
N GLY A 66 -2.85 19.65 -8.22
CA GLY A 66 -1.97 18.66 -8.84
C GLY A 66 -1.82 17.37 -8.04
N TYR A 67 -0.81 16.58 -8.38
CA TYR A 67 -0.43 15.40 -7.62
C TYR A 67 1.09 15.28 -7.46
N ALA A 68 1.52 14.64 -6.37
CA ALA A 68 2.87 14.15 -6.17
C ALA A 68 2.79 12.66 -5.79
N ILE A 69 3.60 11.83 -6.43
CA ILE A 69 3.54 10.37 -6.34
C ILE A 69 4.97 9.83 -6.13
N ALA A 70 5.11 8.88 -5.20
CA ALA A 70 6.22 7.94 -5.22
C ALA A 70 5.74 6.65 -5.91
N ARG A 71 6.45 6.21 -6.95
CA ARG A 71 6.09 5.02 -7.74
C ARG A 71 7.30 4.10 -7.87
N ARG A 72 7.10 2.80 -7.66
CA ARG A 72 8.04 1.76 -8.08
C ARG A 72 7.32 0.65 -8.84
N GLU A 73 8.04 -0.03 -9.71
CA GLU A 73 7.62 -1.34 -10.19
C GLU A 73 7.90 -2.38 -9.10
N LEU A 74 6.97 -3.34 -8.97
CA LEU A 74 7.09 -4.41 -7.97
C LEU A 74 6.62 -5.72 -8.59
N PRO A 75 7.49 -6.74 -8.72
CA PRO A 75 7.08 -8.07 -9.15
C PRO A 75 6.27 -8.74 -8.04
N LEU A 76 4.96 -8.51 -8.08
CA LEU A 76 4.00 -8.98 -7.08
C LEU A 76 2.78 -9.58 -7.77
N VAL A 77 2.50 -10.83 -7.44
CA VAL A 77 1.20 -11.46 -7.71
C VAL A 77 0.37 -11.34 -6.43
N LEU A 78 -0.70 -10.56 -6.49
CA LEU A 78 -1.63 -10.43 -5.38
C LEU A 78 -2.55 -11.66 -5.33
N PRO A 79 -2.73 -12.30 -4.15
CA PRO A 79 -3.69 -13.39 -4.02
C PRO A 79 -5.14 -12.87 -4.13
N GLU A 80 -6.11 -13.77 -4.23
CA GLU A 80 -7.53 -13.42 -4.36
C GLU A 80 -8.05 -12.50 -3.23
N ASN A 81 -7.52 -12.69 -2.03
CA ASN A 81 -7.79 -11.89 -0.84
C ASN A 81 -6.48 -11.50 -0.14
N TYR A 82 -6.31 -10.21 0.12
CA TYR A 82 -5.11 -9.64 0.71
C TYR A 82 -5.40 -8.41 1.56
N GLU A 83 -4.42 -8.03 2.38
CA GLU A 83 -4.31 -6.75 3.05
C GLU A 83 -2.93 -6.15 2.74
N ILE A 84 -2.89 -4.88 2.35
CA ILE A 84 -1.67 -4.07 2.26
C ILE A 84 -1.63 -3.21 3.52
N SER A 85 -0.51 -3.25 4.24
CA SER A 85 -0.31 -2.41 5.42
C SER A 85 1.04 -1.71 5.38
N PHE A 86 1.08 -0.49 5.92
CA PHE A 86 2.27 0.34 6.00
C PHE A 86 2.11 1.39 7.11
N TRP A 87 3.22 1.83 7.66
CA TRP A 87 3.26 2.97 8.57
C TRP A 87 3.34 4.27 7.78
N ILE A 88 2.57 5.28 8.17
CA ILE A 88 2.63 6.62 7.58
C ILE A 88 2.66 7.68 8.68
N ARG A 89 3.41 8.75 8.42
CA ARG A 89 3.27 10.05 9.08
C ARG A 89 3.53 11.14 8.05
N ALA A 90 3.02 12.34 8.27
CA ALA A 90 3.32 13.48 7.42
C ALA A 90 3.37 14.78 8.24
N ASP A 91 4.17 15.71 7.74
CA ASP A 91 4.07 17.13 8.06
C ASP A 91 3.52 17.82 6.81
N ALA A 92 2.19 17.82 6.67
CA ALA A 92 1.52 18.33 5.49
C ALA A 92 0.11 18.81 5.85
N ALA A 93 -0.37 19.83 5.13
CA ALA A 93 -1.75 20.28 5.21
C ALA A 93 -2.73 19.17 4.76
N VAL A 94 -4.02 19.37 5.06
CA VAL A 94 -5.10 18.50 4.60
C VAL A 94 -5.00 18.24 3.10
N ASN A 95 -4.99 16.96 2.72
CA ASN A 95 -4.78 16.54 1.35
C ASN A 95 -5.59 15.28 1.02
N THR A 96 -5.63 14.93 -0.26
CA THR A 96 -6.14 13.64 -0.71
C THR A 96 -5.01 12.61 -0.69
N PHE A 97 -5.18 11.51 0.04
CA PHE A 97 -4.26 10.38 0.02
C PHE A 97 -4.77 9.28 -0.90
N GLN A 98 -3.89 8.75 -1.74
CA GLN A 98 -4.20 7.65 -2.65
C GLN A 98 -3.12 6.56 -2.60
N LEU A 99 -3.57 5.31 -2.69
CA LEU A 99 -2.73 4.18 -3.08
C LEU A 99 -3.30 3.60 -4.37
N LYS A 100 -2.44 3.43 -5.37
CA LYS A 100 -2.81 2.88 -6.68
C LYS A 100 -2.03 1.61 -6.95
N LEU A 101 -2.73 0.59 -7.40
CA LEU A 101 -2.14 -0.64 -7.92
C LEU A 101 -2.34 -0.63 -9.43
N VAL A 102 -1.25 -0.62 -10.18
CA VAL A 102 -1.24 -0.62 -11.64
C VAL A 102 -0.70 -1.98 -12.06
N ASP A 103 -1.37 -2.67 -12.97
CA ASP A 103 -0.83 -3.91 -13.52
C ASP A 103 0.33 -3.68 -14.49
N ALA A 104 0.92 -4.77 -14.97
CA ALA A 104 2.10 -4.68 -15.84
C ALA A 104 1.80 -4.07 -17.23
N SER A 105 0.56 -4.11 -17.71
CA SER A 105 0.21 -3.45 -18.98
C SER A 105 0.00 -1.96 -18.81
N GLY A 106 -0.37 -1.52 -17.59
CA GLY A 106 -0.73 -0.13 -17.30
C GLY A 106 -2.19 0.19 -17.58
N ASP A 107 -2.94 -0.75 -18.14
CA ASP A 107 -4.33 -0.54 -18.55
C ASP A 107 -5.30 -0.69 -17.37
N ASN A 108 -4.92 -1.51 -16.38
CA ASN A 108 -5.74 -1.73 -15.20
C ASN A 108 -5.16 -1.03 -13.99
N VAL A 109 -5.99 -0.20 -13.34
CA VAL A 109 -5.62 0.51 -12.13
C VAL A 109 -6.70 0.35 -11.08
N TRP A 110 -6.31 -0.09 -9.89
CA TRP A 110 -7.19 -0.20 -8.72
C TRP A 110 -6.77 0.81 -7.65
N TRP A 111 -7.74 1.50 -7.06
CA TRP A 111 -7.52 2.71 -6.26
C TRP A 111 -8.08 2.54 -4.86
N PHE A 112 -7.26 2.89 -3.87
CA PHE A 112 -7.71 3.29 -2.56
C PHE A 112 -7.62 4.82 -2.49
N ASN A 113 -8.75 5.49 -2.27
CA ASN A 113 -8.81 6.95 -2.22
C ASN A 113 -9.37 7.43 -0.87
N ARG A 114 -8.71 8.42 -0.28
CA ARG A 114 -9.10 9.10 0.95
C ARG A 114 -9.00 10.61 0.75
N PRO A 115 -10.09 11.25 0.28
CA PRO A 115 -10.09 12.69 0.06
C PRO A 115 -10.15 13.45 1.39
N ASN A 116 -9.57 14.65 1.41
CA ASN A 116 -9.68 15.64 2.48
C ASN A 116 -9.34 15.10 3.87
N ILE A 117 -8.19 14.41 3.98
CA ILE A 117 -7.71 13.90 5.26
C ILE A 117 -6.53 14.73 5.77
N GLU A 118 -6.48 14.91 7.09
CA GLU A 118 -5.26 15.28 7.78
C GLU A 118 -4.40 14.02 7.93
N LEU A 119 -3.21 14.03 7.34
CA LEU A 119 -2.27 12.92 7.53
C LEU A 119 -1.66 13.00 8.93
N PRO A 120 -1.43 11.86 9.60
CA PRO A 120 -1.09 11.87 11.00
C PRO A 120 0.33 12.42 11.23
N PRO A 121 0.56 13.31 12.21
CA PRO A 121 1.88 13.86 12.51
C PRO A 121 2.82 12.83 13.18
N ALA A 122 2.23 11.81 13.80
CA ALA A 122 2.94 10.65 14.36
C ALA A 122 2.73 9.41 13.47
N TRP A 123 3.63 8.43 13.59
CA TRP A 123 3.50 7.17 12.86
C TRP A 123 2.18 6.46 13.19
N GLN A 124 1.41 6.15 12.16
CA GLN A 124 0.18 5.38 12.25
C GLN A 124 0.20 4.21 11.26
N LEU A 125 -0.23 3.03 11.72
CA LEU A 125 -0.36 1.86 10.86
C LEU A 125 -1.66 1.94 10.06
N VAL A 126 -1.53 2.01 8.75
CA VAL A 126 -2.64 1.92 7.80
C VAL A 126 -2.78 0.48 7.33
N ARG A 127 -4.03 0.01 7.21
CA ARG A 127 -4.40 -1.33 6.72
C ARG A 127 -5.48 -1.22 5.66
N ILE A 128 -5.17 -1.67 4.44
CA ILE A 128 -6.05 -1.62 3.27
C ILE A 128 -6.34 -3.03 2.82
N LYS A 129 -7.58 -3.48 3.00
CA LYS A 129 -8.04 -4.80 2.54
C LYS A 129 -8.45 -4.72 1.07
N LYS A 130 -8.34 -5.83 0.33
CA LYS A 130 -8.80 -5.96 -1.07
C LYS A 130 -10.14 -5.27 -1.34
N ARG A 131 -11.13 -5.45 -0.46
CA ARG A 131 -12.48 -4.86 -0.57
C ARG A 131 -12.56 -3.32 -0.46
N HIS A 132 -11.48 -2.66 -0.04
CA HIS A 132 -11.40 -1.20 0.04
C HIS A 132 -10.81 -0.57 -1.22
N ILE A 133 -10.36 -1.40 -2.17
CA ILE A 133 -9.73 -0.97 -3.43
C ILE A 133 -10.75 -1.22 -4.55
N HIS A 134 -10.94 -0.20 -5.39
CA HIS A 134 -11.94 -0.18 -6.47
C HIS A 134 -11.28 -0.01 -7.84
#